data_AF-A0A431PZE4-F1
#
_entry.id   AF-A0A431PZE4-F1
#
_cell.length_a   1.000
_cell.length_b   1.000
_cell.length_c   1.000
_cell.angle_alpha   90.00
_cell.angle_beta   90.00
_cell.angle_gamma   90.00
#
_symmetry.space_group_name_H-M   'P 1'
#
loop_
_entity.id
_entity.type
_entity.pdbx_description
1 polymer ?
#
loop_
_entity_poly.entity_id
_entity_poly.type
_entity_poly.pdbx_seq_one_letter_code
_entity_poly.pdbx_strand_id
1 'polypeptide(L)'
;MEKVDIVAALGQSKLLLPARIKAALGANDRLKFALTALQAAAAHAADGAVPPVDLRRDYAAAHVNAPWMLEMQEAAWSEGGKLHLPDLPRLGKLLGEDIRLMARPLEGSADADHKAQTARVDHWCDWLDRLDAGVLDDAQMVALTGGKRGGSDTFHILVMDLHKSLNRMAADVSDDTVDGAHVWQLDADDRPRVAAFMRGLNRTRKLKFDHPGLDTAATRDGARLLIQNDIGTNDAHVLVIQMEGLSITLTYSDLHERRFAFFQEFLSEIGAQWSGVGARRSAGLNAGADYVVGTARFDCADLAAADVALEALGARIVFLIDWNRARKRLNRLVAKPLSVAVLTEAAHREAGHMGWLMAGAEQLVFDAMEALSPDHFRVGDRLDGVLGEAEARDFLTEALVLSSNAMQAGQTAALVADQIRLLLSRHVGRHRDEFALLGEHAAFCQALAEGIRDALAH
;
A
#
# COMPACT_ATOMS: atom_id res chain seq x y z
N MET A 1 -2.63 6.06 11.19
CA MET A 1 -1.51 7.00 11.02
C MET A 1 -0.85 6.58 9.72
N GLU A 2 -0.84 7.47 8.74
CA GLU A 2 -0.78 7.13 7.30
C GLU A 2 0.66 6.94 6.80
N LYS A 3 0.84 6.25 5.66
CA LYS A 3 2.12 6.05 4.94
C LYS A 3 3.02 7.28 4.83
N VAL A 4 2.40 8.47 4.81
CA VAL A 4 3.03 9.79 4.77
C VAL A 4 4.02 9.97 5.93
N ASP A 5 3.73 9.45 7.12
CA ASP A 5 4.56 9.63 8.31
C ASP A 5 5.80 8.71 8.31
N ILE A 6 5.72 7.53 7.68
CA ILE A 6 6.89 6.63 7.50
C ILE A 6 7.87 7.21 6.48
N VAL A 7 7.37 7.69 5.34
CA VAL A 7 8.22 8.29 4.30
C VAL A 7 8.90 9.57 4.82
N ALA A 8 8.23 10.34 5.70
CA ALA A 8 8.81 11.48 6.39
C ALA A 8 9.91 11.05 7.40
N ALA A 9 9.68 9.98 8.17
CA ALA A 9 10.69 9.41 9.08
C ALA A 9 11.91 8.83 8.33
N LEU A 10 11.76 8.50 7.04
CA LEU A 10 12.84 8.04 6.16
C LEU A 10 13.56 9.20 5.43
N GLY A 11 13.23 10.47 5.75
CA GLY A 11 13.93 11.65 5.24
C GLY A 11 13.56 12.06 3.80
N GLN A 12 12.42 11.59 3.29
CA GLN A 12 12.02 11.73 1.89
C GLN A 12 10.80 12.64 1.71
N SER A 13 10.82 13.80 2.39
CA SER A 13 9.69 14.73 2.52
C SER A 13 9.11 15.24 1.19
N LYS A 14 9.94 15.32 0.13
CA LYS A 14 9.53 15.83 -1.18
C LYS A 14 8.70 14.84 -2.01
N LEU A 15 8.89 13.53 -1.80
CA LEU A 15 8.06 12.48 -2.42
C LEU A 15 6.59 12.54 -1.96
N LEU A 16 6.33 13.19 -0.83
CA LEU A 16 5.01 13.28 -0.22
C LEU A 16 4.22 14.50 -0.68
N LEU A 17 4.83 15.42 -1.44
CA LEU A 17 4.22 16.71 -1.74
C LEU A 17 2.88 16.57 -2.48
N PRO A 18 2.70 15.72 -3.51
CA PRO A 18 1.40 15.57 -4.18
C PRO A 18 0.32 14.97 -3.26
N ALA A 19 0.68 13.95 -2.47
CA ALA A 19 -0.25 13.35 -1.50
C ALA A 19 -0.63 14.35 -0.39
N ARG A 20 0.33 15.14 0.08
CA ARG A 20 0.11 16.21 1.07
C ARG A 20 -0.74 17.33 0.50
N ILE A 21 -0.51 17.75 -0.75
CA ILE A 21 -1.35 18.74 -1.45
C ILE A 21 -2.78 18.22 -1.56
N LYS A 22 -2.98 16.96 -1.99
CA LYS A 22 -4.31 16.36 -2.07
C LYS A 22 -5.01 16.30 -0.72
N ALA A 23 -4.31 15.87 0.33
CA ALA A 23 -4.85 15.85 1.70
C ALA A 23 -5.17 17.25 2.21
N ALA A 24 -4.32 18.24 1.90
CA ALA A 24 -4.51 19.65 2.26
C ALA A 24 -5.70 20.30 1.53
N LEU A 25 -5.90 20.00 0.24
CA LEU A 25 -7.09 20.44 -0.50
C LEU A 25 -8.37 19.80 0.06
N GLY A 26 -8.33 18.51 0.42
CA GLY A 26 -9.45 17.87 1.13
C GLY A 26 -9.74 18.52 2.49
N ALA A 27 -8.71 18.94 3.23
CA ALA A 27 -8.87 19.69 4.47
C ALA A 27 -9.49 21.08 4.24
N ASN A 28 -9.18 21.73 3.11
CA ASN A 28 -9.80 23.01 2.74
C ASN A 28 -11.31 22.90 2.59
N ASP A 29 -11.80 21.85 1.93
CA ASP A 29 -13.23 21.63 1.73
C ASP A 29 -13.95 21.36 3.06
N ARG A 30 -13.31 20.62 3.98
CA ARG A 30 -13.84 20.42 5.34
C ARG A 30 -13.89 21.73 6.14
N LEU A 31 -12.85 22.56 6.10
CA LEU A 31 -12.83 23.86 6.79
C LEU A 31 -13.90 24.81 6.24
N LYS A 32 -14.08 24.86 4.92
CA LYS A 32 -15.16 25.66 4.32
C LYS A 32 -16.52 25.21 4.84
N PHE A 33 -16.77 23.90 4.85
CA PHE A 33 -18.02 23.36 5.37
C PHE A 33 -18.22 23.71 6.85
N ALA A 34 -17.20 23.54 7.69
CA ALA A 34 -17.25 23.86 9.12
C ALA A 34 -17.58 25.34 9.37
N LEU A 35 -16.99 26.25 8.60
CA LEU A 35 -17.30 27.69 8.68
C LEU A 35 -18.73 27.99 8.20
N THR A 36 -19.19 27.36 7.12
CA THR A 36 -20.58 27.48 6.64
C THR A 36 -21.58 26.99 7.68
N ALA A 37 -21.33 25.82 8.30
CA ALA A 37 -22.19 25.27 9.34
C ALA A 37 -22.25 26.19 10.58
N LEU A 38 -21.12 26.77 10.98
CA LEU A 38 -21.06 27.75 12.07
C LEU A 38 -21.84 29.04 11.74
N GLN A 39 -21.71 29.56 10.51
CA GLN A 39 -22.47 30.73 10.06
C GLN A 39 -23.98 30.45 9.99
N ALA A 40 -24.38 29.26 9.53
CA ALA A 40 -25.78 28.85 9.50
C ALA A 40 -26.35 28.72 10.92
N ALA A 41 -25.58 28.16 11.86
CA ALA A 41 -25.95 28.08 13.27
C ALA A 41 -26.10 29.47 13.89
N ALA A 42 -25.17 30.39 13.63
CA ALA A 42 -25.26 31.77 14.09
C ALA A 42 -26.49 32.50 13.55
N ALA A 43 -26.79 32.34 12.26
CA ALA A 43 -27.95 32.95 11.61
C ALA A 43 -29.28 32.42 12.19
N HIS A 44 -29.38 31.11 12.39
CA HIS A 44 -30.56 30.49 12.99
C HIS A 44 -30.75 30.90 14.46
N ALA A 45 -29.66 30.94 15.23
CA ALA A 45 -29.69 31.38 16.63
C ALA A 45 -30.09 32.85 16.80
N ALA A 46 -29.75 33.71 15.83
CA ALA A 46 -30.12 35.12 15.83
C ALA A 46 -31.59 35.36 15.41
N ASP A 47 -32.12 34.53 14.52
CA ASP A 47 -33.51 34.59 14.05
C ASP A 47 -34.13 33.19 13.99
N GLY A 48 -34.60 32.72 15.16
CA GLY A 48 -35.17 31.37 15.32
C GLY A 48 -36.48 31.13 14.55
N ALA A 49 -37.00 32.12 13.82
CA ALA A 49 -38.10 31.94 12.88
C ALA A 49 -37.64 31.45 11.50
N VAL A 50 -36.35 31.57 11.17
CA VAL A 50 -35.79 31.10 9.91
C VAL A 50 -35.59 29.58 9.97
N PRO A 51 -36.20 28.80 9.06
CA PRO A 51 -36.02 27.35 9.04
C PRO A 51 -34.55 26.98 8.80
N PRO A 52 -34.06 25.88 9.39
CA PRO A 52 -32.71 25.40 9.16
C PRO A 52 -32.41 25.20 7.66
N VAL A 53 -31.25 25.68 7.22
CA VAL A 53 -30.73 25.41 5.88
C VAL A 53 -30.35 23.92 5.76
N ASP A 54 -30.67 23.29 4.63
CA ASP A 54 -30.27 21.90 4.36
C ASP A 54 -28.80 21.82 3.90
N LEU A 55 -27.91 21.44 4.81
CA LEU A 55 -26.47 21.32 4.56
C LEU A 55 -26.03 19.91 4.13
N ARG A 56 -26.95 18.94 3.92
CA ARG A 56 -26.59 17.54 3.64
C ARG A 56 -25.80 17.37 2.36
N ARG A 57 -26.11 18.17 1.33
CA ARG A 57 -25.39 18.16 0.06
C ARG A 57 -23.94 18.64 0.22
N ASP A 58 -23.76 19.74 0.96
CA ASP A 58 -22.43 20.32 1.21
C ASP A 58 -21.60 19.43 2.14
N TYR A 59 -22.23 18.78 3.12
CA TYR A 59 -21.61 17.77 3.98
C TYR A 59 -21.07 16.57 3.18
N ALA A 60 -21.89 16.05 2.26
CA ALA A 60 -21.49 14.94 1.40
C ALA A 60 -20.33 15.31 0.47
N ALA A 61 -20.35 16.54 -0.08
CA ALA A 61 -19.32 17.06 -0.97
C ALA A 61 -17.98 17.30 -0.26
N ALA A 62 -18.00 17.72 1.01
CA ALA A 62 -16.80 17.98 1.80
C ALA A 62 -16.16 16.70 2.39
N HIS A 63 -16.77 15.52 2.19
CA HIS A 63 -16.29 14.23 2.71
C HIS A 63 -15.96 14.26 4.22
N VAL A 64 -16.74 15.01 5.00
CA VAL A 64 -16.54 15.16 6.44
C VAL A 64 -17.07 13.93 7.18
N ASN A 65 -16.31 13.39 8.14
CA ASN A 65 -16.76 12.35 9.07
C ASN A 65 -17.14 12.94 10.45
N ALA A 66 -18.05 13.90 10.46
CA ALA A 66 -18.49 14.59 11.67
C ALA A 66 -19.98 14.97 11.58
N PRO A 67 -20.88 13.97 11.72
CA PRO A 67 -22.32 14.16 11.49
C PRO A 67 -22.96 15.18 12.45
N TRP A 68 -22.38 15.34 13.64
CA TRP A 68 -22.78 16.33 14.65
C TRP A 68 -22.76 17.78 14.13
N MET A 69 -22.01 18.10 13.07
CA MET A 69 -22.02 19.44 12.48
C MET A 69 -23.35 19.80 11.81
N LEU A 70 -24.12 18.79 11.37
CA LEU A 70 -25.48 19.01 10.83
C LEU A 70 -26.48 19.39 11.93
N GLU A 71 -26.19 19.05 13.18
CA GLU A 71 -27.04 19.32 14.35
C GLU A 71 -26.73 20.70 14.98
N MET A 72 -25.66 21.37 14.55
CA MET A 72 -25.21 22.65 15.13
C MET A 72 -26.26 23.75 15.07
N GLN A 73 -27.06 23.80 13.99
CA GLN A 73 -28.11 24.81 13.85
C GLN A 73 -29.19 24.66 14.91
N GLU A 74 -29.57 23.43 15.27
CA GLU A 74 -30.59 23.17 16.28
C GLU A 74 -30.03 23.32 17.71
N ALA A 75 -28.74 23.03 17.89
CA ALA A 75 -28.07 23.12 19.18
C ALA A 75 -27.64 24.55 19.55
N ALA A 76 -27.66 25.50 18.61
CA ALA A 76 -27.20 26.86 18.83
C ALA A 76 -28.32 27.80 19.29
N TRP A 77 -28.01 28.70 20.21
CA TRP A 77 -28.92 29.79 20.61
C TRP A 77 -28.16 31.09 20.85
N SER A 78 -28.86 32.22 20.78
CA SER A 78 -28.28 33.53 21.03
C SER A 78 -28.75 34.08 22.38
N GLU A 79 -27.82 34.50 23.22
CA GLU A 79 -28.11 35.18 24.48
C GLU A 79 -27.17 36.38 24.66
N GLY A 80 -27.74 37.57 24.89
CA GLY A 80 -26.93 38.78 25.13
C GLY A 80 -26.00 39.18 23.98
N GLY A 81 -26.35 38.84 22.73
CA GLY A 81 -25.49 39.07 21.57
C GLY A 81 -24.31 38.11 21.46
N LYS A 82 -24.35 36.98 22.17
CA LYS A 82 -23.36 35.90 22.08
C LYS A 82 -24.03 34.64 21.57
N LEU A 83 -23.31 33.94 20.70
CA LEU A 83 -23.71 32.63 20.20
C LEU A 83 -23.29 31.57 21.20
N HIS A 84 -24.26 30.82 21.70
CA HIS A 84 -24.02 29.64 22.51
C HIS A 84 -24.07 28.41 21.62
N LEU A 85 -23.03 27.58 21.68
CA LEU A 85 -22.88 26.36 20.90
C LEU A 85 -22.17 25.29 21.76
N PRO A 86 -22.87 24.26 22.27
CA PRO A 86 -22.30 23.30 23.21
C PRO A 86 -21.02 22.60 22.73
N ASP A 87 -20.93 22.30 21.43
CA ASP A 87 -19.80 21.58 20.82
C ASP A 87 -18.69 22.50 20.29
N LEU A 88 -18.63 23.76 20.72
CA LEU A 88 -17.62 24.73 20.26
C LEU A 88 -16.16 24.27 20.44
N PRO A 89 -15.73 23.66 21.58
CA PRO A 89 -14.36 23.16 21.71
C PRO A 89 -14.05 22.02 20.72
N ARG A 90 -15.05 21.20 20.39
CA ARG A 90 -14.91 20.13 19.40
C ARG A 90 -14.73 20.70 17.99
N LEU A 91 -15.45 21.77 17.67
CA LEU A 91 -15.25 22.52 16.43
C LEU A 91 -13.86 23.16 16.38
N GLY A 92 -13.41 23.81 17.46
CA GLY A 92 -12.07 24.41 17.56
C GLY A 92 -10.96 23.40 17.29
N LYS A 93 -11.06 22.21 17.87
CA LYS A 93 -10.12 21.11 17.63
C LYS A 93 -10.12 20.66 16.16
N LEU A 94 -11.29 20.47 15.55
CA LEU A 94 -11.41 20.07 14.15
C LEU A 94 -10.80 21.14 13.22
N LEU A 95 -11.12 22.42 13.44
CA LEU A 95 -10.54 23.53 12.68
C LEU A 95 -9.02 23.57 12.83
N GLY A 96 -8.51 23.35 14.04
CA GLY A 96 -7.08 23.31 14.36
C GLY A 96 -6.34 22.12 13.73
N GLU A 97 -6.99 20.95 13.63
CA GLU A 97 -6.43 19.78 12.95
C GLU A 97 -6.37 20.01 11.43
N ASP A 98 -7.45 20.49 10.83
CA ASP A 98 -7.55 20.68 9.39
C ASP A 98 -6.71 21.86 8.88
N ILE A 99 -6.57 22.94 9.64
CA ILE A 99 -5.68 24.05 9.25
C ILE A 99 -4.20 23.65 9.31
N ARG A 100 -3.79 22.84 10.29
CA ARG A 100 -2.44 22.25 10.33
C ARG A 100 -2.23 21.33 9.14
N LEU A 101 -3.21 20.48 8.81
CA LEU A 101 -3.15 19.62 7.64
C LEU A 101 -3.04 20.41 6.33
N MET A 102 -3.74 21.54 6.21
CA MET A 102 -3.61 22.46 5.08
C MET A 102 -2.19 23.06 4.92
N ALA A 103 -1.50 23.29 6.04
CA ALA A 103 -0.16 23.89 6.02
C ALA A 103 0.99 22.89 5.89
N ARG A 104 0.75 21.58 6.10
CA ARG A 104 1.77 20.54 5.95
C ARG A 104 2.57 20.58 4.64
N PRO A 105 1.99 20.89 3.46
CA PRO A 105 2.77 21.01 2.22
C PRO A 105 3.77 22.18 2.22
N LEU A 106 3.54 23.20 3.05
CA LEU A 106 4.36 24.42 3.14
C LEU A 106 5.50 24.28 4.18
N GLU A 107 5.42 23.27 5.07
CA GLU A 107 6.43 23.02 6.10
C GLU A 107 7.82 22.77 5.48
N GLY A 108 8.84 23.45 5.98
CA GLY A 108 10.22 23.33 5.48
C GLY A 108 10.49 24.09 4.18
N SER A 109 9.52 24.80 3.62
CA SER A 109 9.71 25.69 2.47
C SER A 109 10.68 26.83 2.80
N ALA A 110 11.58 27.16 1.86
CA ALA A 110 12.46 28.32 1.97
C ALA A 110 11.73 29.65 1.69
N ASP A 111 10.59 29.59 0.99
CA ASP A 111 9.74 30.72 0.62
C ASP A 111 9.26 31.51 1.86
N ALA A 112 9.45 32.83 1.83
CA ALA A 112 9.08 33.73 2.92
C ALA A 112 7.57 33.79 3.14
N ASP A 113 6.76 33.71 2.07
CA ASP A 113 5.30 33.72 2.16
C ASP A 113 4.80 32.43 2.82
N HIS A 114 5.41 31.28 2.49
CA HIS A 114 5.07 30.01 3.13
C HIS A 114 5.39 30.02 4.63
N LYS A 115 6.55 30.56 5.03
CA LYS A 115 6.91 30.71 6.46
C LYS A 115 5.95 31.64 7.19
N ALA A 116 5.55 32.75 6.57
CA ALA A 116 4.57 33.67 7.16
C ALA A 116 3.20 33.01 7.33
N GLN A 117 2.77 32.19 6.36
CA GLN A 117 1.53 31.42 6.45
C GLN A 117 1.59 30.36 7.56
N THR A 118 2.68 29.62 7.71
CA THR A 118 2.84 28.64 8.81
C THR A 118 2.83 29.32 10.18
N ALA A 119 3.48 30.48 10.34
CA ALA A 119 3.42 31.22 11.60
C ALA A 119 2.00 31.73 11.94
N ARG A 120 1.21 32.11 10.92
CA ARG A 120 -0.21 32.44 11.10
C ARG A 120 -1.02 31.21 11.53
N VAL A 121 -0.70 30.01 11.01
CA VAL A 121 -1.35 28.77 11.46
C VAL A 121 -1.12 28.53 12.96
N ASP A 122 0.11 28.66 13.43
CA ASP A 122 0.41 28.49 14.86
C ASP A 122 -0.40 29.47 15.72
N HIS A 123 -0.43 30.76 15.32
CA HIS A 123 -1.22 31.78 15.99
C HIS A 123 -2.72 31.41 16.09
N TRP A 124 -3.31 30.96 14.97
CA TRP A 124 -4.73 30.61 14.94
C TRP A 124 -5.02 29.31 15.68
N CYS A 125 -4.11 28.33 15.67
CA CYS A 125 -4.23 27.15 16.50
C CYS A 125 -4.25 27.50 17.99
N ASP A 126 -3.32 28.34 18.46
CA ASP A 126 -3.31 28.82 19.84
C ASP A 126 -4.58 29.61 20.19
N TRP A 127 -5.15 30.32 19.23
CA TRP A 127 -6.42 31.03 19.40
C TRP A 127 -7.61 30.06 19.51
N LEU A 128 -7.68 29.06 18.64
CA LEU A 128 -8.74 28.03 18.63
C LEU A 128 -8.71 27.19 19.91
N ASP A 129 -7.53 26.88 20.43
CA ASP A 129 -7.34 26.13 21.69
C ASP A 129 -7.83 26.93 22.93
N ARG A 130 -8.04 28.25 22.78
CA ARG A 130 -8.56 29.15 23.82
C ARG A 130 -10.05 29.48 23.68
N LEU A 131 -10.76 28.86 22.73
CA LEU A 131 -12.21 29.01 22.65
C LEU A 131 -12.86 28.51 23.95
N ASP A 132 -13.75 29.33 24.51
CA ASP A 132 -14.46 29.03 25.75
C ASP A 132 -15.39 27.82 25.58
N ALA A 133 -15.86 27.26 26.69
CA ALA A 133 -16.82 26.17 26.73
C ALA A 133 -18.22 26.64 26.25
N GLY A 134 -18.35 26.75 24.93
CA GLY A 134 -19.63 26.85 24.25
C GLY A 134 -20.18 28.25 24.05
N VAL A 135 -19.35 29.30 24.07
CA VAL A 135 -19.77 30.68 23.79
C VAL A 135 -18.82 31.36 22.80
N LEU A 136 -19.39 32.00 21.77
CA LEU A 136 -18.74 32.87 20.81
C LEU A 136 -19.34 34.27 20.87
N ASP A 137 -18.52 35.29 21.08
CA ASP A 137 -18.95 36.68 20.88
C ASP A 137 -18.83 37.13 19.42
N ASP A 138 -19.42 38.28 19.09
CA ASP A 138 -19.39 38.85 17.73
C ASP A 138 -17.97 39.05 17.19
N ALA A 139 -17.01 39.43 18.05
CA ALA A 139 -15.63 39.66 17.63
C ALA A 139 -14.94 38.34 17.27
N GLN A 140 -15.15 37.29 18.06
CA GLN A 140 -14.67 35.93 17.79
C GLN A 140 -15.35 35.34 16.55
N MET A 141 -16.63 35.63 16.35
CA MET A 141 -17.37 35.19 15.17
C MET A 141 -16.81 35.83 13.89
N VAL A 142 -16.54 37.14 13.92
CA VAL A 142 -15.85 37.86 12.83
C VAL A 142 -14.43 37.37 12.64
N ALA A 143 -13.69 37.05 13.71
CA ALA A 143 -12.34 36.51 13.64
C ALA A 143 -12.29 35.14 12.91
N LEU A 144 -13.31 34.30 13.09
CA LEU A 144 -13.42 33.01 12.41
C LEU A 144 -13.87 33.12 10.95
N THR A 145 -14.85 33.98 10.66
CA THR A 145 -15.60 33.94 9.38
C THR A 145 -15.41 35.16 8.48
N GLY A 146 -14.77 36.22 8.96
CA GLY A 146 -14.60 37.46 8.21
C GLY A 146 -13.76 37.28 6.94
N GLY A 147 -14.24 37.77 5.80
CA GLY A 147 -13.55 37.64 4.49
C GLY A 147 -13.00 38.94 3.91
N LYS A 148 -13.06 40.06 4.65
CA LYS A 148 -12.72 41.39 4.12
C LYS A 148 -11.20 41.63 4.15
N ARG A 149 -10.59 41.75 2.97
CA ARG A 149 -9.16 42.10 2.84
C ARG A 149 -8.91 43.58 3.20
N GLY A 150 -7.77 43.87 3.82
CA GLY A 150 -7.35 45.22 4.23
C GLY A 150 -7.78 45.65 5.64
N GLY A 151 -8.43 44.77 6.40
CA GLY A 151 -8.67 44.91 7.84
C GLY A 151 -7.80 43.96 8.68
N SER A 152 -8.24 43.68 9.91
CA SER A 152 -7.61 42.66 10.78
C SER A 152 -7.60 41.28 10.13
N ASP A 153 -6.54 40.50 10.38
CA ASP A 153 -6.45 39.12 9.91
C ASP A 153 -7.54 38.23 10.52
N THR A 154 -7.99 37.22 9.76
CA THR A 154 -9.05 36.29 10.16
C THR A 154 -8.67 34.87 9.79
N PHE A 155 -9.26 33.89 10.49
CA PHE A 155 -9.07 32.48 10.19
C PHE A 155 -9.50 32.15 8.75
N HIS A 156 -10.65 32.66 8.32
CA HIS A 156 -11.12 32.47 6.94
C HIS A 156 -10.15 33.04 5.89
N ILE A 157 -9.54 34.21 6.13
CA ILE A 157 -8.54 34.77 5.22
C ILE A 157 -7.30 33.88 5.15
N LEU A 158 -6.83 33.34 6.28
CA LEU A 158 -5.73 32.36 6.29
C LEU A 158 -6.08 31.11 5.49
N VAL A 159 -7.28 30.53 5.67
CA VAL A 159 -7.77 29.39 4.88
C VAL A 159 -7.72 29.70 3.38
N MET A 160 -8.17 30.90 2.97
CA MET A 160 -8.12 31.32 1.57
C MET A 160 -6.69 31.50 1.05
N ASP A 161 -5.79 32.07 1.85
CA ASP A 161 -4.40 32.30 1.47
C ASP A 161 -3.63 30.97 1.34
N LEU A 162 -3.83 30.04 2.27
CA LEU A 162 -3.30 28.67 2.17
C LEU A 162 -3.86 27.95 0.94
N HIS A 163 -5.17 28.02 0.69
CA HIS A 163 -5.77 27.41 -0.51
C HIS A 163 -5.16 27.97 -1.81
N LYS A 164 -4.86 29.27 -1.87
CA LYS A 164 -4.16 29.86 -3.02
C LYS A 164 -2.73 29.35 -3.17
N SER A 165 -1.98 29.24 -2.08
CA SER A 165 -0.63 28.65 -2.09
C SER A 165 -0.68 27.18 -2.52
N LEU A 166 -1.63 26.40 -2.00
CA LEU A 166 -1.84 25.00 -2.36
C LEU A 166 -2.23 24.84 -3.83
N ASN A 167 -3.09 25.70 -4.37
CA ASN A 167 -3.45 25.66 -5.79
C ASN A 167 -2.29 26.05 -6.71
N ARG A 168 -1.42 26.98 -6.29
CA ARG A 168 -0.18 27.27 -7.01
C ARG A 168 0.74 26.05 -7.01
N MET A 169 0.96 25.45 -5.84
CA MET A 169 1.74 24.21 -5.71
C MET A 169 1.13 23.05 -6.52
N ALA A 170 -0.20 22.92 -6.54
CA ALA A 170 -0.90 21.89 -7.31
C ALA A 170 -0.78 22.13 -8.82
N ALA A 171 -0.86 23.37 -9.27
CA ALA A 171 -0.67 23.74 -10.67
C ALA A 171 0.77 23.47 -11.14
N ASP A 172 1.76 23.70 -10.28
CA ASP A 172 3.17 23.37 -10.53
C ASP A 172 3.43 21.84 -10.53
N VAL A 173 2.50 21.05 -9.98
CA VAL A 173 2.53 19.57 -9.94
C VAL A 173 1.73 18.94 -11.09
N SER A 174 1.27 19.73 -12.08
CA SER A 174 0.55 19.32 -13.30
C SER A 174 0.78 17.87 -13.74
N ASP A 175 -0.33 17.16 -14.03
CA ASP A 175 -0.57 15.75 -14.48
C ASP A 175 0.35 15.18 -15.58
N ASP A 176 1.66 15.37 -15.44
CA ASP A 176 2.64 14.71 -16.27
C ASP A 176 2.76 13.26 -15.81
N THR A 177 2.70 12.36 -16.79
CA THR A 177 2.77 10.93 -16.53
C THR A 177 3.83 10.30 -17.40
N VAL A 178 4.51 9.31 -16.85
CA VAL A 178 5.44 8.45 -17.58
C VAL A 178 4.98 7.01 -17.41
N ASP A 179 4.41 6.43 -18.46
CA ASP A 179 3.91 5.04 -18.48
C ASP A 179 2.99 4.69 -17.30
N GLY A 180 2.20 5.66 -16.83
CA GLY A 180 1.27 5.52 -15.71
C GLY A 180 1.84 5.88 -14.33
N ALA A 181 3.11 6.29 -14.22
CA ALA A 181 3.63 6.94 -13.02
C ALA A 181 3.29 8.42 -13.02
N HIS A 182 2.84 8.95 -11.89
CA HIS A 182 2.69 10.38 -11.68
C HIS A 182 4.07 11.01 -11.51
N VAL A 183 4.42 11.99 -12.35
CA VAL A 183 5.72 12.65 -12.28
C VAL A 183 5.57 14.15 -12.04
N TRP A 184 6.47 14.73 -11.26
CA TRP A 184 6.52 16.18 -11.04
C TRP A 184 7.96 16.64 -10.83
N GLN A 185 8.29 17.83 -11.33
CA GLN A 185 9.65 18.40 -11.26
C GLN A 185 10.70 17.40 -11.72
N LEU A 186 10.45 16.73 -12.85
CA LEU A 186 11.32 15.70 -13.40
C LEU A 186 12.14 16.30 -14.56
N ASP A 187 13.45 16.04 -14.60
CA ASP A 187 14.25 16.48 -15.74
C ASP A 187 14.01 15.56 -16.95
N ALA A 188 14.30 16.05 -18.16
CA ALA A 188 14.19 15.24 -19.38
C ALA A 188 15.01 13.94 -19.30
N ASP A 189 16.17 14.02 -18.64
CA ASP A 189 17.07 12.89 -18.41
C ASP A 189 16.61 11.93 -17.29
N ASP A 190 15.49 12.16 -16.63
CA ASP A 190 14.94 11.17 -15.68
C ASP A 190 13.87 10.31 -16.31
N ARG A 191 13.18 10.83 -17.34
CA ARG A 191 12.03 10.16 -17.96
C ARG A 191 12.34 8.74 -18.42
N PRO A 192 13.47 8.43 -19.08
CA PRO A 192 13.75 7.06 -19.49
C PRO A 192 13.97 6.10 -18.30
N ARG A 193 14.46 6.61 -17.17
CA ARG A 193 14.69 5.83 -15.93
C ARG A 193 13.36 5.48 -15.27
N VAL A 194 12.45 6.45 -15.17
CA VAL A 194 11.07 6.21 -14.70
C VAL A 194 10.34 5.25 -15.65
N ALA A 195 10.47 5.44 -16.97
CA ALA A 195 9.92 4.53 -17.96
C ALA A 195 10.47 3.10 -17.80
N ALA A 196 11.78 2.93 -17.54
CA ALA A 196 12.38 1.62 -17.31
C ALA A 196 11.78 0.89 -16.11
N PHE A 197 11.66 1.59 -14.98
CA PHE A 197 10.97 1.06 -13.81
C PHE A 197 9.52 0.67 -14.13
N MET A 198 8.79 1.55 -14.83
CA MET A 198 7.38 1.33 -15.17
C MET A 198 7.18 0.22 -16.19
N ARG A 199 8.11 -0.01 -17.13
CA ARG A 199 8.06 -1.17 -18.04
C ARG A 199 8.03 -2.48 -17.25
N GLY A 200 8.92 -2.61 -16.26
CA GLY A 200 8.97 -3.77 -15.39
C GLY A 200 7.70 -3.94 -14.59
N LEU A 201 7.28 -2.87 -13.91
CA LEU A 201 6.06 -2.88 -13.09
C LEU A 201 4.82 -3.22 -13.92
N ASN A 202 4.65 -2.62 -15.09
CA ASN A 202 3.50 -2.83 -15.95
C ASN A 202 3.47 -4.23 -16.57
N ARG A 203 4.64 -4.86 -16.82
CA ARG A 203 4.71 -6.25 -17.29
C ARG A 203 4.01 -7.21 -16.34
N THR A 204 4.19 -7.01 -15.03
CA THR A 204 3.63 -7.89 -13.99
C THR A 204 2.40 -7.30 -13.27
N ARG A 205 2.03 -6.04 -13.52
CA ARG A 205 0.89 -5.33 -12.89
C ARG A 205 -0.41 -6.12 -12.93
N LYS A 206 -0.72 -6.79 -14.05
CA LYS A 206 -1.96 -7.59 -14.22
C LYS A 206 -2.09 -8.73 -13.20
N LEU A 207 -0.99 -9.18 -12.62
CA LEU A 207 -0.97 -10.27 -11.63
C LEU A 207 -1.61 -9.87 -10.30
N LYS A 208 -1.85 -8.58 -10.03
CA LYS A 208 -2.57 -8.13 -8.83
C LYS A 208 -4.09 -8.25 -8.96
N PHE A 209 -4.61 -8.41 -10.18
CA PHE A 209 -6.05 -8.34 -10.49
C PHE A 209 -6.68 -7.05 -9.91
N ASP A 210 -7.79 -7.20 -9.19
CA ASP A 210 -8.54 -6.09 -8.58
C ASP A 210 -7.93 -5.59 -7.27
N HIS A 211 -6.81 -6.17 -6.81
CA HIS A 211 -6.18 -5.71 -5.58
C HIS A 211 -5.67 -4.26 -5.75
N PRO A 212 -5.96 -3.33 -4.82
CA PRO A 212 -5.48 -1.95 -4.88
C PRO A 212 -3.94 -1.87 -4.73
N GLY A 213 -3.35 -0.79 -5.23
CA GLY A 213 -1.90 -0.52 -5.17
C GLY A 213 -1.18 -0.63 -6.52
N LEU A 214 0.14 -0.59 -6.44
CA LEU A 214 1.13 -0.32 -7.50
C LEU A 214 1.08 1.10 -8.08
N ASP A 215 0.52 2.05 -7.34
CA ASP A 215 0.58 3.46 -7.72
C ASP A 215 2.03 3.94 -7.59
N THR A 216 2.51 4.67 -8.61
CA THR A 216 3.91 5.09 -8.69
C THR A 216 3.98 6.59 -8.82
N ALA A 217 4.90 7.17 -8.06
CA ALA A 217 5.15 8.59 -7.98
C ALA A 217 6.66 8.82 -8.18
N ALA A 218 7.06 9.76 -9.03
CA ALA A 218 8.48 10.06 -9.26
C ALA A 218 8.77 11.56 -9.36
N THR A 219 9.92 11.98 -8.82
CA THR A 219 10.35 13.38 -8.80
C THR A 219 11.86 13.50 -8.70
N ARG A 220 12.43 14.65 -9.09
CA ARG A 220 13.83 14.96 -8.84
C ARG A 220 14.01 15.73 -7.52
N ASP A 221 15.00 15.32 -6.75
CA ASP A 221 15.48 16.04 -5.57
C ASP A 221 16.99 16.33 -5.70
N GLY A 222 17.32 17.53 -6.18
CA GLY A 222 18.70 17.91 -6.47
C GLY A 222 19.33 16.97 -7.51
N ALA A 223 20.41 16.28 -7.13
CA ALA A 223 21.08 15.32 -8.01
C ALA A 223 20.36 13.96 -8.11
N ARG A 224 19.31 13.72 -7.32
CA ARG A 224 18.68 12.41 -7.16
C ARG A 224 17.36 12.32 -7.90
N LEU A 225 17.15 11.23 -8.63
CA LEU A 225 15.81 10.80 -9.04
C LEU A 225 15.21 9.96 -7.91
N LEU A 226 13.99 10.28 -7.51
CA LEU A 226 13.22 9.57 -6.50
C LEU A 226 12.02 8.90 -7.16
N ILE A 227 11.80 7.61 -6.88
CA ILE A 227 10.63 6.84 -7.31
C ILE A 227 10.04 6.16 -6.07
N GLN A 228 8.75 6.35 -5.84
CA GLN A 228 8.02 5.67 -4.79
C GLN A 228 6.93 4.80 -5.41
N ASN A 229 6.82 3.57 -4.94
CA ASN A 229 5.73 2.67 -5.32
C ASN A 229 4.91 2.29 -4.08
N ASP A 230 3.59 2.38 -4.21
CA ASP A 230 2.65 2.02 -3.15
C ASP A 230 2.10 0.61 -3.37
N ILE A 231 2.43 -0.35 -2.49
CA ILE A 231 1.99 -1.75 -2.65
C ILE A 231 0.65 -2.11 -1.96
N GLY A 232 -0.17 -1.13 -1.54
CA GLY A 232 -1.58 -1.36 -1.17
C GLY A 232 -1.98 -1.01 0.28
N THR A 233 -3.10 -1.55 0.77
CA THR A 233 -3.96 -0.99 1.85
C THR A 233 -3.40 -0.92 3.27
N ASN A 234 -2.24 -1.52 3.56
CA ASN A 234 -1.67 -1.54 4.91
C ASN A 234 -0.55 -0.50 5.05
N ASP A 235 -0.62 0.30 6.13
CA ASP A 235 0.15 1.51 6.39
C ASP A 235 1.69 1.37 6.48
N ALA A 236 2.27 0.18 6.31
CA ALA A 236 3.65 -0.10 6.72
C ALA A 236 4.64 -0.48 5.60
N HIS A 237 4.18 -0.57 4.36
CA HIS A 237 5.04 -0.93 3.23
C HIS A 237 5.50 0.33 2.53
N VAL A 238 6.76 0.70 2.77
CA VAL A 238 7.39 1.81 2.07
C VAL A 238 8.46 1.26 1.16
N LEU A 239 8.34 1.60 -0.12
CA LEU A 239 9.26 1.23 -1.18
C LEU A 239 9.68 2.52 -1.87
N VAL A 240 10.83 3.04 -1.47
CA VAL A 240 11.43 4.26 -2.03
C VAL A 240 12.72 3.92 -2.72
N ILE A 241 12.80 4.27 -3.99
CA ILE A 241 13.95 4.06 -4.86
C ILE A 241 14.55 5.44 -5.11
N GLN A 242 15.87 5.51 -5.03
CA GLN A 242 16.66 6.71 -5.27
C GLN A 242 17.74 6.36 -6.30
N MET A 243 17.96 7.22 -7.27
CA MET A 243 19.05 7.07 -8.22
C MET A 243 19.89 8.34 -8.22
N GLU A 244 21.19 8.19 -7.97
CA GLU A 244 22.18 9.27 -8.02
C GLU A 244 23.34 8.80 -8.90
N GLY A 245 23.55 9.45 -10.05
CA GLY A 245 24.48 8.97 -11.06
C GLY A 245 24.11 7.57 -11.55
N LEU A 246 24.99 6.58 -11.33
CA LEU A 246 24.80 5.17 -11.72
C LEU A 246 24.49 4.25 -10.53
N SER A 247 24.21 4.82 -9.35
CA SER A 247 23.88 4.06 -8.15
C SER A 247 22.39 4.15 -7.87
N ILE A 248 21.71 3.00 -7.81
CA ILE A 248 20.31 2.89 -7.40
C ILE A 248 20.28 2.38 -5.96
N THR A 249 19.51 3.06 -5.12
CA THR A 249 19.28 2.68 -3.72
C THR A 249 17.79 2.48 -3.49
N LEU A 250 17.41 1.31 -3.00
CA LEU A 250 16.06 1.00 -2.55
C LEU A 250 16.02 0.96 -1.02
N THR A 251 15.19 1.79 -0.41
CA THR A 251 14.77 1.64 0.98
C THR A 251 13.44 0.89 1.02
N TYR A 252 13.45 -0.27 1.68
CA TYR A 252 12.28 -1.13 1.82
C TYR A 252 11.94 -1.36 3.30
N SER A 253 10.68 -1.17 3.67
CA SER A 253 10.14 -1.51 4.99
C SER A 253 8.98 -2.51 4.91
N ASP A 254 8.91 -3.41 5.89
CA ASP A 254 7.87 -4.43 5.98
C ASP A 254 7.55 -4.79 7.44
N LEU A 255 6.28 -5.04 7.76
CA LEU A 255 5.85 -5.58 9.06
C LEU A 255 6.20 -7.07 9.23
N HIS A 256 6.48 -7.76 8.13
CA HIS A 256 6.60 -9.20 8.09
C HIS A 256 8.01 -9.61 7.68
N GLU A 257 8.81 -9.99 8.68
CA GLU A 257 10.19 -10.45 8.51
C GLU A 257 10.37 -11.50 7.40
N ARG A 258 9.43 -12.45 7.28
CA ARG A 258 9.50 -13.49 6.24
C ARG A 258 9.26 -12.96 4.82
N ARG A 259 8.37 -11.98 4.66
CA ARG A 259 8.16 -11.35 3.35
C ARG A 259 9.32 -10.43 3.01
N PHE A 260 9.89 -9.77 4.03
CA PHE A 260 11.13 -9.03 3.90
C PHE A 260 12.26 -9.92 3.39
N ALA A 261 12.51 -11.06 4.05
CA ALA A 261 13.55 -12.01 3.65
C ALA A 261 13.32 -12.54 2.22
N PHE A 262 12.08 -12.90 1.88
CA PHE A 262 11.71 -13.29 0.52
C PHE A 262 12.09 -12.22 -0.51
N PHE A 263 11.73 -10.96 -0.28
CA PHE A 263 12.02 -9.88 -1.21
C PHE A 263 13.52 -9.55 -1.27
N GLN A 264 14.19 -9.65 -0.12
CA GLN A 264 15.63 -9.47 0.01
C GLN A 264 16.39 -10.47 -0.88
N GLU A 265 16.08 -11.76 -0.76
CA GLU A 265 16.64 -12.83 -1.59
C GLU A 265 16.29 -12.61 -3.07
N PHE A 266 15.02 -12.32 -3.37
CA PHE A 266 14.53 -12.14 -4.73
C PHE A 266 15.15 -10.96 -5.47
N LEU A 267 15.53 -9.89 -4.77
CA LEU A 267 16.30 -8.77 -5.32
C LEU A 267 17.80 -9.03 -5.37
N SER A 268 18.35 -9.85 -4.47
CA SER A 268 19.77 -10.20 -4.48
C SER A 268 20.15 -10.95 -5.77
N GLU A 269 19.23 -11.73 -6.33
CA GLU A 269 19.38 -12.43 -7.62
C GLU A 269 19.61 -11.50 -8.81
N ILE A 270 19.14 -10.25 -8.74
CA ILE A 270 19.34 -9.23 -9.78
C ILE A 270 20.42 -8.22 -9.39
N GLY A 271 21.29 -8.58 -8.45
CA GLY A 271 22.47 -7.81 -8.08
C GLY A 271 22.27 -6.83 -6.93
N ALA A 272 21.17 -6.91 -6.17
CA ALA A 272 20.98 -6.06 -5.00
C ALA A 272 21.96 -6.42 -3.88
N GLN A 273 22.67 -5.41 -3.37
CA GLN A 273 23.52 -5.53 -2.19
C GLN A 273 22.82 -4.90 -0.99
N TRP A 274 22.52 -5.70 0.03
CA TRP A 274 21.75 -5.25 1.19
C TRP A 274 22.62 -4.77 2.34
N SER A 275 22.18 -3.70 2.99
CA SER A 275 22.80 -3.12 4.18
C SER A 275 21.75 -2.55 5.14
N GLY A 276 22.13 -2.34 6.39
CA GLY A 276 21.26 -1.71 7.40
C GLY A 276 19.97 -2.50 7.69
N VAL A 277 19.99 -3.83 7.46
CA VAL A 277 18.85 -4.72 7.74
C VAL A 277 18.70 -4.88 9.25
N GLY A 278 17.53 -4.51 9.77
CA GLY A 278 17.24 -4.67 11.19
C GLY A 278 15.80 -4.33 11.54
N ALA A 279 15.36 -4.87 12.68
CA ALA A 279 14.09 -4.48 13.29
C ALA A 279 14.21 -3.05 13.82
N ARG A 280 13.23 -2.22 13.49
CA ARG A 280 13.08 -0.88 14.04
C ARG A 280 11.74 -0.77 14.77
N ARG A 281 11.77 0.03 15.83
CA ARG A 281 10.59 0.50 16.55
C ARG A 281 10.66 2.01 16.54
N SER A 282 9.59 2.65 16.10
CA SER A 282 9.49 4.10 16.12
C SER A 282 8.18 4.47 16.80
N ALA A 283 8.26 5.25 17.87
CA ALA A 283 7.09 5.65 18.64
C ALA A 283 6.10 6.41 17.72
N GLY A 284 4.83 5.96 17.71
CA GLY A 284 3.78 6.50 16.83
C GLY A 284 3.59 5.77 15.51
N LEU A 285 4.62 5.11 14.96
CA LEU A 285 4.53 4.38 13.70
C LEU A 285 4.00 2.95 13.92
N ASN A 286 3.13 2.47 13.02
CA ASN A 286 2.58 1.10 13.04
C ASN A 286 1.93 0.67 14.36
N ALA A 287 1.24 1.59 15.06
CA ALA A 287 0.67 1.35 16.39
C ALA A 287 1.70 0.81 17.43
N GLY A 288 3.00 1.12 17.25
CA GLY A 288 4.08 0.65 18.10
C GLY A 288 4.61 -0.75 17.78
N ALA A 289 4.14 -1.39 16.70
CA ALA A 289 4.63 -2.70 16.26
C ALA A 289 6.03 -2.61 15.63
N ASP A 290 6.82 -3.66 15.82
CA ASP A 290 8.13 -3.79 15.19
C ASP A 290 7.97 -3.97 13.68
N TYR A 291 8.82 -3.28 12.91
CA TYR A 291 8.92 -3.45 11.46
C TYR A 291 10.38 -3.67 11.08
N VAL A 292 10.61 -4.39 9.98
CA VAL A 292 11.95 -4.59 9.42
C VAL A 292 12.17 -3.56 8.33
N VAL A 293 13.35 -2.96 8.31
CA VAL A 293 13.78 -2.09 7.22
C VAL A 293 15.17 -2.50 6.76
N GLY A 294 15.45 -2.33 5.48
CA GLY A 294 16.78 -2.48 4.92
C GLY A 294 16.96 -1.63 3.68
N THR A 295 18.21 -1.46 3.30
CA THR A 295 18.60 -0.69 2.12
C THR A 295 19.33 -1.59 1.13
N ALA A 296 18.77 -1.76 -0.05
CA ALA A 296 19.40 -2.42 -1.18
C ALA A 296 20.11 -1.40 -2.07
N ARG A 297 21.30 -1.73 -2.55
CA ARG A 297 22.08 -0.92 -3.50
C ARG A 297 22.38 -1.70 -4.76
N PHE A 298 22.25 -1.06 -5.91
CA PHE A 298 22.69 -1.54 -7.22
C PHE A 298 23.71 -0.55 -7.77
N ASP A 299 24.93 -1.01 -8.00
CA ASP A 299 25.97 -0.23 -8.68
C ASP A 299 25.96 -0.60 -10.17
N CYS A 300 25.56 0.34 -11.01
CA CYS A 300 25.40 0.11 -12.44
C CYS A 300 26.66 0.56 -13.20
N ALA A 301 27.05 -0.19 -14.23
CA ALA A 301 28.22 0.15 -15.04
C ALA A 301 27.97 1.37 -15.95
N ASP A 302 26.73 1.53 -16.41
CA ASP A 302 26.26 2.62 -17.26
C ASP A 302 24.75 2.83 -17.10
N LEU A 303 24.18 3.79 -17.84
CA LEU A 303 22.75 4.09 -17.80
C LEU A 303 21.88 2.96 -18.35
N ALA A 304 22.38 2.16 -19.30
CA ALA A 304 21.62 1.03 -19.83
C ALA A 304 21.49 -0.09 -18.78
N ALA A 305 22.57 -0.36 -18.03
CA ALA A 305 22.54 -1.26 -16.89
C ALA A 305 21.61 -0.75 -15.77
N ALA A 306 21.56 0.57 -15.54
CA ALA A 306 20.62 1.17 -14.60
C ALA A 306 19.16 0.97 -15.04
N ASP A 307 18.85 1.14 -16.32
CA ASP A 307 17.51 0.88 -16.86
C ASP A 307 17.12 -0.59 -16.72
N VAL A 308 18.04 -1.53 -16.97
CA VAL A 308 17.82 -2.97 -16.76
C VAL A 308 17.55 -3.29 -15.28
N ALA A 309 18.32 -2.70 -14.37
CA ALA A 309 18.11 -2.89 -12.92
C ALA A 309 16.77 -2.34 -12.45
N LEU A 310 16.39 -1.13 -12.89
CA LEU A 310 15.09 -0.52 -12.60
C LEU A 310 13.92 -1.35 -13.13
N GLU A 311 14.03 -1.85 -14.36
CA GLU A 311 13.02 -2.72 -14.97
C GLU A 311 12.89 -4.04 -14.20
N ALA A 312 14.02 -4.68 -13.87
CA ALA A 312 14.03 -5.93 -13.10
C ALA A 312 13.48 -5.76 -11.68
N LEU A 313 13.72 -4.61 -11.05
CA LEU A 313 13.16 -4.23 -9.76
C LEU A 313 11.64 -4.03 -9.85
N GLY A 314 11.17 -3.23 -10.81
CA GLY A 314 9.75 -2.95 -11.00
C GLY A 314 8.91 -4.22 -11.20
N ALA A 315 9.43 -5.17 -11.98
CA ALA A 315 8.74 -6.44 -12.25
C ALA A 315 8.49 -7.31 -11.00
N ARG A 316 9.29 -7.14 -9.94
CA ARG A 316 9.24 -7.99 -8.74
C ARG A 316 8.27 -7.50 -7.67
N ILE A 317 7.81 -6.25 -7.76
CA ILE A 317 7.04 -5.61 -6.67
C ILE A 317 5.66 -6.26 -6.48
N VAL A 318 4.99 -6.66 -7.57
CA VAL A 318 3.63 -7.23 -7.51
C VAL A 318 3.55 -8.47 -6.62
N PHE A 319 4.64 -9.25 -6.51
CA PHE A 319 4.68 -10.47 -5.70
C PHE A 319 4.66 -10.22 -4.19
N LEU A 320 4.73 -8.96 -3.74
CA LEU A 320 4.53 -8.60 -2.34
C LEU A 320 3.06 -8.48 -1.94
N ILE A 321 2.17 -8.23 -2.92
CA ILE A 321 0.73 -8.06 -2.71
C ILE A 321 0.14 -9.37 -2.20
N ASP A 322 -0.49 -9.37 -1.02
CA ASP A 322 -1.14 -10.53 -0.42
C ASP A 322 -0.25 -11.80 -0.27
N TRP A 323 1.07 -11.66 -0.41
CA TRP A 323 2.04 -12.76 -0.27
C TRP A 323 1.88 -13.50 1.06
N ASN A 324 1.66 -12.75 2.14
CA ASN A 324 1.52 -13.32 3.47
C ASN A 324 0.20 -14.08 3.66
N ARG A 325 -0.85 -13.67 2.94
CA ARG A 325 -2.11 -14.40 2.85
C ARG A 325 -1.89 -15.70 2.08
N ALA A 326 -1.27 -15.65 0.90
CA ALA A 326 -0.94 -16.84 0.11
C ALA A 326 -0.09 -17.85 0.89
N ARG A 327 0.98 -17.39 1.55
CA ARG A 327 1.83 -18.24 2.39
C ARG A 327 1.05 -18.94 3.51
N LYS A 328 0.17 -18.22 4.21
CA LYS A 328 -0.65 -18.79 5.30
C LYS A 328 -1.58 -19.89 4.77
N ARG A 329 -2.11 -19.71 3.55
CA ARG A 329 -2.98 -20.67 2.87
C ARG A 329 -2.18 -21.91 2.44
N LEU A 330 -1.01 -21.73 1.84
CA LEU A 330 -0.09 -22.81 1.47
C LEU A 330 0.42 -23.63 2.69
N ASN A 331 0.64 -22.99 3.85
CA ASN A 331 1.05 -23.71 5.08
C ASN A 331 0.03 -24.75 5.57
N ARG A 332 -1.20 -24.74 5.05
CA ARG A 332 -2.21 -25.77 5.34
C ARG A 332 -1.99 -27.03 4.51
N LEU A 333 -1.29 -26.91 3.38
CA LEU A 333 -1.03 -27.98 2.42
C LEU A 333 0.37 -28.57 2.58
N VAL A 334 1.34 -27.77 3.03
CA VAL A 334 2.75 -28.16 3.12
C VAL A 334 3.48 -27.54 4.31
N ALA A 335 4.67 -28.06 4.62
CA ALA A 335 5.58 -27.46 5.60
C ALA A 335 5.91 -25.97 5.29
N LYS A 336 6.19 -25.19 6.35
CA LYS A 336 6.43 -23.74 6.25
C LYS A 336 7.59 -23.34 5.33
N PRO A 337 8.72 -24.05 5.25
CA PRO A 337 9.78 -23.73 4.28
C PRO A 337 9.32 -23.97 2.84
N LEU A 338 8.56 -25.05 2.60
CA LEU A 338 8.08 -25.43 1.28
C LEU A 338 7.09 -24.41 0.71
N SER A 339 6.24 -23.80 1.56
CA SER A 339 5.33 -22.74 1.11
C SER A 339 6.06 -21.50 0.60
N VAL A 340 7.22 -21.15 1.18
CA VAL A 340 8.06 -20.05 0.70
C VAL A 340 8.74 -20.45 -0.61
N ALA A 341 9.24 -21.68 -0.71
CA ALA A 341 9.83 -22.20 -1.95
C ALA A 341 8.84 -22.18 -3.13
N VAL A 342 7.58 -22.59 -2.91
CA VAL A 342 6.51 -22.53 -3.92
C VAL A 342 6.24 -21.09 -4.38
N LEU A 343 6.14 -20.13 -3.44
CA LEU A 343 5.94 -18.72 -3.79
C LEU A 343 7.13 -18.12 -4.54
N THR A 344 8.34 -18.57 -4.22
CA THR A 344 9.58 -18.15 -4.88
C THR A 344 9.63 -18.63 -6.32
N GLU A 345 9.41 -19.93 -6.53
CA GLU A 345 9.37 -20.50 -7.88
C GLU A 345 8.23 -19.91 -8.73
N ALA A 346 7.05 -19.68 -8.14
CA ALA A 346 5.95 -19.01 -8.83
C ALA A 346 6.33 -17.58 -9.26
N ALA A 347 7.02 -16.83 -8.40
CA ALA A 347 7.51 -15.49 -8.73
C ALA A 347 8.58 -15.51 -9.83
N HIS A 348 9.49 -16.49 -9.83
CA HIS A 348 10.47 -16.70 -10.90
C HIS A 348 9.81 -16.96 -12.26
N ARG A 349 8.67 -17.66 -12.27
CA ARG A 349 7.87 -17.90 -13.48
C ARG A 349 6.95 -16.74 -13.87
N GLU A 350 7.06 -15.61 -13.18
CA GLU A 350 6.14 -14.47 -13.27
C GLU A 350 4.65 -14.87 -13.15
N ALA A 351 4.35 -15.90 -12.33
CA ALA A 351 3.00 -16.35 -12.04
C ALA A 351 2.51 -15.80 -10.70
N GLY A 352 1.56 -14.87 -10.76
CA GLY A 352 1.00 -14.23 -9.55
C GLY A 352 0.15 -15.18 -8.72
N HIS A 353 0.51 -15.35 -7.43
CA HIS A 353 -0.25 -16.15 -6.46
C HIS A 353 -1.67 -15.62 -6.18
N MET A 354 -1.97 -14.37 -6.56
CA MET A 354 -3.32 -13.80 -6.49
C MET A 354 -4.32 -14.59 -7.34
N GLY A 355 -3.91 -15.12 -8.49
CA GLY A 355 -4.80 -15.94 -9.32
C GLY A 355 -5.26 -17.20 -8.60
N TRP A 356 -4.35 -17.86 -7.89
CA TRP A 356 -4.66 -19.01 -7.03
C TRP A 356 -5.56 -18.61 -5.84
N LEU A 357 -5.28 -17.47 -5.20
CA LEU A 357 -6.11 -16.95 -4.12
C LEU A 357 -7.55 -16.67 -4.57
N MET A 358 -7.74 -16.08 -5.75
CA MET A 358 -9.06 -15.78 -6.33
C MET A 358 -9.80 -17.04 -6.78
N ALA A 359 -9.07 -18.04 -7.27
CA ALA A 359 -9.66 -19.29 -7.71
C ALA A 359 -10.20 -20.16 -6.56
N GLY A 360 -9.79 -19.94 -5.31
CA GLY A 360 -10.23 -20.73 -4.15
C GLY A 360 -9.12 -21.21 -3.22
N ALA A 361 -7.86 -20.88 -3.54
CA ALA A 361 -6.69 -21.14 -2.70
C ALA A 361 -6.55 -22.63 -2.30
N GLU A 362 -6.32 -22.91 -1.02
CA GLU A 362 -6.11 -24.27 -0.50
C GLU A 362 -7.34 -25.17 -0.66
N GLN A 363 -8.54 -24.58 -0.75
CA GLN A 363 -9.76 -25.36 -0.91
C GLN A 363 -9.76 -26.13 -2.24
N LEU A 364 -9.21 -25.54 -3.31
CA LEU A 364 -9.06 -26.22 -4.61
C LEU A 364 -8.25 -27.51 -4.48
N VAL A 365 -7.20 -27.46 -3.66
CA VAL A 365 -6.30 -28.60 -3.48
C VAL A 365 -6.95 -29.63 -2.56
N PHE A 366 -7.64 -29.22 -1.49
CA PHE A 366 -8.38 -30.13 -0.64
C PHE A 366 -9.50 -30.85 -1.40
N ASP A 367 -10.29 -30.13 -2.20
CA ASP A 367 -11.35 -30.72 -3.03
C ASP A 367 -10.76 -31.68 -4.08
N ALA A 368 -9.55 -31.40 -4.58
CA ALA A 368 -8.84 -32.30 -5.48
C ALA A 368 -8.31 -33.56 -4.80
N MET A 369 -7.82 -33.44 -3.56
CA MET A 369 -7.40 -34.58 -2.75
C MET A 369 -8.60 -35.47 -2.40
N GLU A 370 -9.74 -34.89 -2.02
CA GLU A 370 -10.97 -35.62 -1.69
C GLU A 370 -11.58 -36.34 -2.90
N ALA A 371 -11.43 -35.79 -4.10
CA ALA A 371 -11.91 -36.41 -5.34
C ALA A 371 -11.09 -37.64 -5.77
N LEU A 372 -9.88 -37.82 -5.22
CA LEU A 372 -9.06 -39.00 -5.46
C LEU A 372 -9.45 -40.13 -4.51
N SER A 373 -9.32 -41.40 -4.94
CA SER A 373 -9.66 -42.57 -4.09
C SER A 373 -8.99 -42.48 -2.71
N PRO A 374 -9.63 -42.96 -1.63
CA PRO A 374 -9.02 -43.09 -0.30
C PRO A 374 -7.70 -43.89 -0.27
N ASP A 375 -7.41 -44.66 -1.32
CA ASP A 375 -6.13 -45.33 -1.51
C ASP A 375 -4.96 -44.35 -1.72
N HIS A 376 -5.24 -43.11 -2.13
CA HIS A 376 -4.24 -42.07 -2.40
C HIS A 376 -4.19 -41.02 -1.29
N PHE A 377 -5.34 -40.52 -0.84
CA PHE A 377 -5.40 -39.50 0.22
C PHE A 377 -6.42 -39.89 1.28
N ARG A 378 -6.03 -39.80 2.55
CA ARG A 378 -6.90 -39.96 3.70
C ARG A 378 -7.29 -38.61 4.27
N VAL A 379 -8.42 -38.56 4.97
CA VAL A 379 -8.86 -37.35 5.66
C VAL A 379 -7.81 -36.93 6.68
N GLY A 380 -7.31 -35.70 6.55
CA GLY A 380 -6.28 -35.12 7.42
C GLY A 380 -4.85 -35.26 6.90
N ASP A 381 -4.63 -35.92 5.77
CA ASP A 381 -3.31 -35.99 5.14
C ASP A 381 -2.83 -34.61 4.68
N ARG A 382 -1.52 -34.41 4.77
CA ARG A 382 -0.84 -33.23 4.24
C ARG A 382 -0.21 -33.59 2.89
N LEU A 383 -0.27 -32.68 1.92
CA LEU A 383 0.09 -32.97 0.53
C LEU A 383 1.54 -33.48 0.38
N ASP A 384 2.50 -32.79 1.02
CA ASP A 384 3.92 -33.18 1.08
C ASP A 384 4.19 -34.44 1.91
N GLY A 385 3.28 -34.83 2.80
CA GLY A 385 3.37 -36.09 3.53
C GLY A 385 3.06 -37.32 2.66
N VAL A 386 2.22 -37.14 1.64
CA VAL A 386 1.79 -38.22 0.72
C VAL A 386 2.64 -38.24 -0.54
N LEU A 387 2.86 -37.09 -1.18
CA LEU A 387 3.62 -36.98 -2.42
C LEU A 387 5.13 -36.80 -2.21
N GLY A 388 5.58 -36.59 -0.98
CA GLY A 388 6.92 -36.08 -0.72
C GLY A 388 7.08 -34.59 -1.03
N GLU A 389 8.13 -33.99 -0.49
CA GLU A 389 8.31 -32.53 -0.54
C GLU A 389 8.56 -32.01 -1.97
N ALA A 390 9.34 -32.73 -2.78
CA ALA A 390 9.69 -32.31 -4.14
C ALA A 390 8.45 -32.29 -5.05
N GLU A 391 7.71 -33.39 -5.10
CA GLU A 391 6.52 -33.52 -5.96
C GLU A 391 5.40 -32.57 -5.51
N ALA A 392 5.21 -32.39 -4.19
CA ALA A 392 4.25 -31.44 -3.67
C ALA A 392 4.60 -29.99 -4.03
N ARG A 393 5.89 -29.62 -3.99
CA ARG A 393 6.34 -28.29 -4.44
C ARG A 393 6.06 -28.07 -5.92
N ASP A 394 6.39 -29.06 -6.74
CA ASP A 394 6.27 -28.97 -8.19
C ASP A 394 4.78 -28.89 -8.58
N PHE A 395 3.92 -29.74 -8.00
CA PHE A 395 2.46 -29.66 -8.15
C PHE A 395 1.91 -28.29 -7.75
N LEU A 396 2.26 -27.78 -6.56
CA LEU A 396 1.72 -26.49 -6.10
C LEU A 396 2.19 -25.33 -6.96
N THR A 397 3.43 -25.37 -7.43
CA THR A 397 3.97 -24.39 -8.37
C THR A 397 3.17 -24.42 -9.68
N GLU A 398 2.95 -25.59 -10.27
CA GLU A 398 2.12 -25.74 -11.46
C GLU A 398 0.68 -25.28 -11.24
N ALA A 399 0.11 -25.56 -10.05
CA ALA A 399 -1.24 -25.11 -9.69
C ALA A 399 -1.33 -23.57 -9.59
N LEU A 400 -0.31 -22.91 -9.02
CA LEU A 400 -0.23 -21.44 -8.97
C LEU A 400 -0.11 -20.84 -10.37
N VAL A 401 0.75 -21.40 -11.22
CA VAL A 401 0.92 -20.98 -12.62
C VAL A 401 -0.38 -21.14 -13.39
N LEU A 402 -1.02 -22.31 -13.29
CA LEU A 402 -2.28 -22.62 -13.93
C LEU A 402 -3.37 -21.65 -13.50
N SER A 403 -3.52 -21.43 -12.19
CA SER A 403 -4.51 -20.49 -11.65
C SER A 403 -4.24 -19.06 -12.12
N SER A 404 -2.99 -18.63 -12.13
CA SER A 404 -2.60 -17.30 -12.59
C SER A 404 -2.95 -17.07 -14.06
N ASN A 405 -2.64 -18.03 -14.92
CA ASN A 405 -2.93 -17.95 -16.35
C ASN A 405 -4.44 -18.04 -16.63
N ALA A 406 -5.14 -18.95 -15.96
CA ALA A 406 -6.58 -19.12 -16.12
C ALA A 406 -7.37 -17.88 -15.69
N MET A 407 -7.03 -17.31 -14.53
CA MET A 407 -7.68 -16.09 -14.05
C MET A 407 -7.38 -14.90 -14.96
N GLN A 408 -6.15 -14.76 -15.48
CA GLN A 408 -5.83 -13.73 -16.48
C GLN A 408 -6.62 -13.90 -17.79
N ALA A 409 -6.91 -15.15 -18.17
CA ALA A 409 -7.75 -15.47 -19.31
C ALA A 409 -9.27 -15.33 -19.04
N GLY A 410 -9.67 -14.85 -17.85
CA GLY A 410 -11.07 -14.67 -17.47
C GLY A 410 -11.83 -15.98 -17.24
N GLN A 411 -11.12 -17.09 -16.97
CA GLN A 411 -11.74 -18.37 -16.70
C GLN A 411 -12.39 -18.41 -15.32
N THR A 412 -13.39 -19.27 -15.15
CA THR A 412 -14.09 -19.43 -13.86
C THR A 412 -13.28 -20.28 -12.88
N ALA A 413 -13.49 -20.04 -11.59
CA ALA A 413 -12.89 -20.85 -10.53
C ALA A 413 -13.22 -22.35 -10.65
N ALA A 414 -14.41 -22.69 -11.15
CA ALA A 414 -14.81 -24.08 -11.39
C ALA A 414 -13.93 -24.79 -12.43
N LEU A 415 -13.61 -24.11 -13.54
CA LEU A 415 -12.72 -24.67 -14.56
C LEU A 415 -11.30 -24.87 -14.01
N VAL A 416 -10.82 -23.93 -13.20
CA VAL A 416 -9.52 -24.06 -12.52
C VAL A 416 -9.53 -25.24 -11.55
N ALA A 417 -10.61 -25.44 -10.79
CA ALA A 417 -10.74 -26.58 -9.90
C ALA A 417 -10.61 -27.92 -10.66
N ASP A 418 -11.32 -28.09 -11.77
CA ASP A 418 -11.25 -29.32 -12.57
C ASP A 418 -9.86 -29.55 -13.16
N GLN A 419 -9.19 -28.49 -13.63
CA GLN A 419 -7.82 -28.57 -14.11
C GLN A 419 -6.82 -28.93 -13.00
N ILE A 420 -7.01 -28.42 -11.78
CA ILE A 420 -6.19 -28.78 -10.62
C ILE A 420 -6.42 -30.24 -10.21
N ARG A 421 -7.65 -30.76 -10.28
CA ARG A 421 -7.93 -32.20 -10.04
C ARG A 421 -7.16 -33.09 -11.01
N LEU A 422 -7.22 -32.76 -12.31
CA LEU A 422 -6.49 -33.50 -13.34
C LEU A 422 -4.97 -33.39 -13.14
N LEU A 423 -4.48 -32.20 -12.78
CA LEU A 423 -3.07 -31.99 -12.48
C LEU A 423 -2.62 -32.88 -11.32
N LEU A 424 -3.36 -32.90 -10.20
CA LEU A 424 -3.00 -33.70 -9.03
C LEU A 424 -2.97 -35.20 -9.36
N SER A 425 -3.97 -35.68 -10.12
CA SER A 425 -4.00 -37.08 -10.57
C SER A 425 -2.74 -37.48 -11.35
N ARG A 426 -2.18 -36.59 -12.18
CA ARG A 426 -0.93 -36.86 -12.90
C ARG A 426 0.29 -36.96 -11.98
N HIS A 427 0.42 -36.07 -11.00
CA HIS A 427 1.52 -36.10 -10.03
C HIS A 427 1.48 -37.37 -9.15
N VAL A 428 0.28 -37.77 -8.72
CA VAL A 428 0.08 -39.04 -8.00
C VAL A 428 0.48 -40.24 -8.86
N GLY A 429 0.14 -40.23 -10.15
CA GLY A 429 0.54 -41.28 -11.10
C GLY A 429 2.06 -41.40 -11.26
N ARG A 430 2.77 -40.28 -11.45
CA ARG A 430 4.24 -40.25 -11.57
C ARG A 430 4.94 -40.86 -10.37
N HIS A 431 4.49 -40.52 -9.16
CA HIS A 431 5.08 -41.05 -7.94
C HIS A 431 4.95 -42.58 -7.82
N ARG A 432 3.90 -43.17 -8.40
CA ARG A 432 3.72 -44.63 -8.42
C ARG A 432 4.64 -45.32 -9.41
N ASP A 433 4.85 -44.72 -10.58
CA ASP A 433 5.77 -45.26 -11.60
C ASP A 433 7.21 -45.33 -11.06
N GLU A 434 7.65 -44.34 -10.29
CA GLU A 434 8.96 -44.38 -9.62
C GLU A 434 9.08 -45.55 -8.63
N PHE A 435 8.05 -45.81 -7.83
CA PHE A 435 8.05 -46.96 -6.93
C PHE A 435 7.97 -48.30 -7.67
N ALA A 436 7.25 -48.36 -8.80
CA ALA A 436 7.24 -49.55 -9.65
C ALA A 436 8.64 -49.86 -10.19
N LEU A 437 9.36 -48.83 -10.66
CA LEU A 437 10.76 -48.96 -11.11
C LEU A 437 11.71 -49.39 -9.98
N LEU A 438 11.53 -48.86 -8.78
CA LEU A 438 12.29 -49.31 -7.60
C LEU A 438 11.98 -50.76 -7.22
N GLY A 439 10.72 -51.18 -7.34
CA GLY A 439 10.30 -52.56 -7.14
C GLY A 439 10.92 -53.53 -8.16
N GLU A 440 10.91 -53.15 -9.44
CA GLU A 440 11.59 -53.92 -10.50
C GLU A 440 13.10 -53.99 -10.26
N HIS A 441 13.73 -52.88 -9.88
CA HIS A 441 15.16 -52.87 -9.54
C HIS A 441 15.48 -53.80 -8.37
N ALA A 442 14.67 -53.75 -7.29
CA ALA A 442 14.84 -54.64 -6.15
C ALA A 442 14.64 -56.12 -6.53
N ALA A 443 13.67 -56.43 -7.41
CA ALA A 443 13.47 -57.76 -7.95
C ALA A 443 14.68 -58.25 -8.77
N PHE A 444 15.28 -57.38 -9.60
CA PHE A 444 16.52 -57.72 -10.31
C PHE A 444 17.70 -57.96 -9.36
N CYS A 445 17.87 -57.15 -8.31
CA CYS A 445 18.89 -57.37 -7.30
C CYS A 445 18.71 -58.72 -6.58
N GLN A 446 17.46 -59.09 -6.25
CA GLN A 446 17.16 -60.37 -5.64
C GLN A 446 17.45 -61.53 -6.59
N ALA A 447 17.02 -61.44 -7.86
CA ALA A 447 17.28 -62.47 -8.86
C ALA A 447 18.79 -62.67 -9.11
N LEU A 448 19.57 -61.59 -9.12
CA LEU A 448 21.03 -61.65 -9.20
C LEU A 448 21.65 -62.33 -7.97
N ALA A 449 21.17 -61.98 -6.76
CA ALA A 449 21.65 -62.60 -5.52
C ALA A 449 21.34 -64.10 -5.45
N GLU A 450 20.14 -64.50 -5.89
CA GLU A 450 19.74 -65.92 -6.00
C GLU A 450 20.61 -66.65 -7.04
N GLY A 451 20.83 -66.06 -8.21
CA GLY A 451 21.70 -66.63 -9.23
C GLY A 451 23.16 -66.82 -8.76
N ILE A 452 23.72 -65.86 -8.03
CA ILE A 452 25.07 -65.99 -7.44
C ILE A 452 25.10 -67.09 -6.37
N ARG A 453 24.10 -67.13 -5.48
CA ARG A 453 23.99 -68.17 -4.45
C ARG A 453 23.95 -69.56 -5.08
N ASP A 454 23.14 -69.75 -6.11
CA ASP A 454 22.97 -71.04 -6.76
C ASP A 454 24.24 -71.44 -7.53
N ALA A 455 24.96 -70.49 -8.13
CA ALA A 455 26.26 -70.72 -8.77
C ALA A 455 27.38 -71.06 -7.78
N LEU A 456 27.30 -70.59 -6.52
CA LEU A 456 28.25 -70.91 -5.45
C LEU A 456 27.91 -72.22 -4.70
N ALA A 457 26.69 -72.74 -4.86
CA ALA A 457 26.24 -74.00 -4.27
C ALA A 457 26.57 -75.24 -5.14
N HIS A 458 27.07 -75.01 -6.35
CA HIS A 458 27.66 -76.00 -7.26
C HIS A 458 29.17 -75.81 -7.34
#